data_AF-A0AA89BBP2-F1
#
_entry.id   AF-A0AA89BBP2-F1
#
_cell.length_a   1.000
_cell.length_b   1.000
_cell.length_c   1.000
_cell.angle_alpha   90.00
_cell.angle_beta   90.00
_cell.angle_gamma   90.00
#
_symmetry.space_group_name_H-M   'P 1'
#
loop_
_entity.id
_entity.type
_entity.pdbx_description
1 polymer ?
#
loop_
_entity_poly.entity_id
_entity_poly.type
_entity_poly.pdbx_seq_one_letter_code
_entity_poly.pdbx_strand_id
1 'polypeptide(L)'
;MATALHFILLFSLLFMPSSSAETSDRPKALLIPVFKDSAKLQCIANIAMWTPTSAVSFTIDIGGQNVFVDCEKDYFTSTHRRFACGSARCNLAGSRNCINNSCGIIANNTVTHVATVGDLGSEIISIESTDGKYAIGYVSQRHFLSVCTPSYLVGGLTNGVQGMAGLGRTRVSLPAQLSAYFSIPRTFAFCLSDAPGYDGAIFIGNGPYVFSPDVDASTLLTYTPLLVNPIRTYSAYVQVDASWEYFIGVKSIKINKKVVPINTRLLPINGTDGYREPRSARVLFNVSFSAKLAPPNKELKLLK
;
A
#
# COMPACT_ATOMS: atom_id res chain seq x y z
N MET A 1 -60.13 30.74 -9.26
CA MET A 1 -59.19 30.55 -8.12
C MET A 1 -58.11 29.51 -8.39
N ALA A 2 -58.31 28.53 -9.29
CA ALA A 2 -57.28 27.53 -9.63
C ALA A 2 -56.08 28.06 -10.45
N THR A 3 -56.28 29.10 -11.28
CA THR A 3 -55.24 29.66 -12.15
C THR A 3 -54.17 30.46 -11.40
N ALA A 4 -54.53 31.12 -10.29
CA ALA A 4 -53.58 31.84 -9.45
C ALA A 4 -52.63 30.90 -8.68
N LEU A 5 -53.11 29.71 -8.29
CA LEU A 5 -52.29 28.70 -7.60
C LEU A 5 -51.18 28.12 -8.50
N HIS A 6 -51.45 27.95 -9.80
CA HIS A 6 -50.45 27.43 -10.74
C HIS A 6 -49.33 28.44 -10.99
N PHE A 7 -49.62 29.74 -10.97
CA PHE A 7 -48.61 30.78 -11.15
C PHE A 7 -47.65 30.87 -9.95
N ILE A 8 -48.14 30.61 -8.73
CA ILE A 8 -47.33 30.60 -7.49
C ILE A 8 -46.40 29.37 -7.44
N LEU A 9 -46.86 28.22 -7.94
CA LEU A 9 -46.05 26.99 -8.04
C LEU A 9 -44.93 27.09 -9.09
N LEU A 10 -45.16 27.80 -10.20
CA LEU A 10 -44.11 28.04 -11.20
C LEU A 10 -43.05 29.03 -10.71
N PHE A 11 -43.43 30.05 -9.94
CA PHE A 11 -42.49 31.05 -9.41
C PHE A 11 -41.59 30.48 -8.30
N SER A 12 -42.08 29.51 -7.52
CA SER A 12 -41.30 28.85 -6.46
C SER A 12 -40.23 27.88 -6.98
N LEU A 13 -40.35 27.38 -8.21
CA LEU A 13 -39.31 26.58 -8.87
C LEU A 13 -38.14 27.40 -9.42
N LEU A 14 -38.33 28.72 -9.62
CA LEU A 14 -37.29 29.63 -10.13
C LEU A 14 -36.37 30.18 -9.02
N PHE A 15 -36.73 29.97 -7.75
CA PHE A 15 -35.95 30.38 -6.57
C PHE A 15 -35.29 29.19 -5.86
N MET A 16 -34.91 28.13 -6.59
CA MET A 16 -33.94 27.19 -6.04
C MET A 16 -32.58 27.89 -6.01
N PRO A 17 -32.00 28.20 -4.83
CA PRO A 17 -30.63 28.67 -4.79
C PRO A 17 -29.76 27.58 -5.43
N SER A 18 -28.99 27.96 -6.45
CA SER A 18 -27.96 27.10 -7.01
C SER A 18 -27.06 26.69 -5.85
N SER A 19 -27.23 25.47 -5.35
CA SER A 19 -26.29 24.90 -4.40
C SER A 19 -25.00 24.74 -5.20
N SER A 20 -24.06 25.67 -4.96
CA SER A 20 -22.67 25.47 -5.35
C SER A 20 -22.25 24.17 -4.69
N ALA A 21 -22.19 23.09 -5.46
CA ALA A 21 -21.55 21.88 -5.02
C ALA A 21 -20.12 22.29 -4.67
N GLU A 22 -19.78 22.28 -3.39
CA GLU A 22 -18.38 22.35 -2.99
C GLU A 22 -17.70 21.19 -3.72
N THR A 23 -16.84 21.53 -4.68
CA THR A 23 -15.93 20.56 -5.26
C THR A 23 -15.09 20.08 -4.08
N SER A 24 -15.44 18.91 -3.55
CA SER A 24 -14.57 18.22 -2.61
C SER A 24 -13.24 18.06 -3.33
N ASP A 25 -12.23 18.84 -2.91
CA ASP A 25 -10.86 18.78 -3.42
C ASP A 25 -10.23 17.46 -2.95
N ARG A 26 -10.73 16.36 -3.51
CA ARG A 26 -10.16 15.04 -3.30
C ARG A 26 -8.81 15.02 -4.00
N PRO A 27 -7.78 14.50 -3.33
CA PRO A 27 -6.48 14.39 -3.94
C PRO A 27 -6.57 13.49 -5.17
N LYS A 28 -5.83 13.81 -6.23
CA LYS A 28 -5.75 12.96 -7.44
C LYS A 28 -4.78 11.80 -7.27
N ALA A 29 -3.76 12.00 -6.44
CA ALA A 29 -2.78 11.01 -6.06
C ALA A 29 -2.23 11.32 -4.66
N LEU A 30 -1.58 10.32 -4.06
CA LEU A 30 -0.89 10.43 -2.79
C LEU A 30 0.60 10.11 -2.96
N LEU A 31 1.42 10.69 -2.08
CA LEU A 31 2.86 10.53 -2.03
C LEU A 31 3.27 10.04 -0.64
N ILE A 32 4.13 9.03 -0.60
CA ILE A 32 4.77 8.53 0.60
C ILE A 32 6.28 8.53 0.35
N PRO A 33 7.04 9.47 0.93
CA PRO A 33 8.49 9.42 0.90
C PRO A 33 9.00 8.16 1.57
N VAL A 34 10.00 7.52 0.97
CA VAL A 34 10.63 6.30 1.52
C VAL A 34 12.13 6.39 1.46
N PHE A 35 12.82 5.76 2.41
CA PHE A 35 14.27 5.69 2.41
C PHE A 35 14.74 4.26 2.70
N LYS A 36 15.96 3.96 2.27
CA LYS A 36 16.60 2.67 2.53
C LYS A 36 17.38 2.74 3.84
N ASP A 37 17.09 1.83 4.77
CA ASP A 37 17.97 1.60 5.91
C ASP A 37 19.22 0.86 5.47
N SER A 38 20.40 1.42 5.70
CA SER A 38 21.66 0.85 5.24
C SER A 38 22.10 -0.38 6.03
N ALA A 39 21.66 -0.50 7.29
CA ALA A 39 22.05 -1.61 8.16
C ALA A 39 21.27 -2.90 7.87
N LYS A 40 19.95 -2.80 7.66
CA LYS A 40 19.05 -3.94 7.44
C LYS A 40 18.52 -4.05 6.01
N LEU A 41 18.86 -3.08 5.14
CA LEU A 41 18.45 -3.03 3.73
C LEU A 41 16.92 -3.02 3.55
N GLN A 42 16.20 -2.52 4.55
CA GLN A 42 14.74 -2.40 4.54
C GLN A 42 14.33 -1.03 3.99
N CYS A 43 13.21 -0.98 3.28
CA CYS A 43 12.60 0.26 2.82
C CYS A 43 11.65 0.79 3.90
N ILE A 44 11.88 2.01 4.37
CA ILE A 44 11.19 2.61 5.50
C ILE A 44 10.37 3.81 5.03
N ALA A 45 9.18 3.96 5.58
CA ALA A 45 8.33 5.14 5.42
C ALA A 45 7.93 5.69 6.78
N ASN A 46 7.94 7.01 6.92
CA ASN A 46 7.34 7.68 8.07
C ASN A 46 5.95 8.14 7.69
N ILE A 47 4.94 7.65 8.41
CA ILE A 47 3.54 7.92 8.11
C ILE A 47 2.90 8.55 9.34
N ALA A 48 2.20 9.67 9.14
CA ALA A 48 1.47 10.31 10.22
C ALA A 48 0.23 9.48 10.59
N MET A 49 0.14 9.07 11.86
CA MET A 49 -0.91 8.19 12.38
C MET A 49 -1.34 8.65 13.79
N TRP A 50 -2.48 8.14 14.27
CA TRP A 50 -3.01 8.32 15.63
C TRP A 50 -3.60 9.70 15.95
N THR A 51 -4.07 9.84 17.19
CA THR A 51 -4.62 11.08 17.75
C THR A 51 -4.21 11.21 19.23
N PRO A 52 -3.35 12.19 19.59
CA PRO A 52 -2.73 13.21 18.72
C PRO A 52 -1.80 12.61 17.65
N THR A 53 -1.68 13.29 16.51
CA THR A 53 -0.91 12.80 15.36
C THR A 53 0.56 12.61 15.72
N SER A 54 1.09 11.44 15.41
CA SER A 54 2.51 11.09 15.57
C SER A 54 3.06 10.52 14.26
N ALA A 55 4.34 10.78 13.97
CA ALA A 55 5.02 10.12 12.87
C ALA A 55 5.42 8.70 13.29
N VAL A 56 4.88 7.71 12.59
CA VAL A 56 5.10 6.29 12.85
C VAL A 56 5.93 5.70 11.72
N SER A 57 7.04 5.07 12.07
CA SER A 57 7.97 4.47 11.11
C SER A 57 7.54 3.04 10.76
N PHE A 58 7.41 2.75 9.46
CA PHE A 58 6.99 1.46 8.93
C PHE A 58 8.04 0.87 7.98
N THR A 59 8.26 -0.43 8.07
CA THR A 59 8.89 -1.15 6.96
C THR A 59 7.86 -1.41 5.87
N ILE A 60 8.18 -1.08 4.62
CA ILE A 60 7.31 -1.32 3.47
C ILE A 60 7.38 -2.78 3.05
N ASP A 61 6.21 -3.41 2.95
CA ASP A 61 6.07 -4.78 2.46
C ASP A 61 5.19 -4.80 1.22
N ILE A 62 5.81 -4.99 0.04
CA ILE A 62 5.09 -5.02 -1.23
C ILE A 62 4.06 -6.17 -1.25
N GLY A 63 4.40 -7.33 -0.67
CA GLY A 63 3.51 -8.50 -0.60
C GLY A 63 2.54 -8.51 0.58
N GLY A 64 2.71 -7.56 1.52
CA GLY A 64 2.06 -7.57 2.82
C GLY A 64 0.54 -7.42 2.77
N GLN A 65 -0.15 -8.19 3.61
CA GLN A 65 -1.61 -8.25 3.63
C GLN A 65 -2.28 -6.95 4.11
N ASN A 66 -1.70 -6.35 5.15
CA ASN A 66 -2.29 -5.28 5.94
C ASN A 66 -1.19 -4.38 6.49
N VAL A 67 -1.59 -3.27 7.09
CA VAL A 67 -0.71 -2.49 7.95
C VAL A 67 -0.87 -3.01 9.36
N PHE A 68 0.24 -3.41 9.99
CA PHE A 68 0.26 -3.76 11.41
C PHE A 68 1.19 -2.84 12.18
N VAL A 69 0.89 -2.67 13.47
CA VAL A 69 1.59 -1.78 14.39
C VAL A 69 1.84 -2.53 15.71
N ASP A 70 2.98 -2.29 16.34
CA ASP A 70 3.26 -2.66 17.73
C ASP A 70 2.39 -1.80 18.66
N CYS A 71 1.47 -2.44 19.37
CA CYS A 71 0.54 -1.77 20.27
C CYS A 71 0.86 -2.00 21.76
N GLU A 72 1.95 -2.69 22.08
CA GLU A 72 2.41 -2.91 23.47
C GLU A 72 3.40 -1.83 23.91
N LYS A 73 4.17 -1.27 22.97
CA LYS A 73 5.19 -0.26 23.25
C LYS A 73 4.85 1.10 22.60
N ASP A 74 4.92 2.15 23.41
CA ASP A 74 4.77 3.55 22.97
C ASP A 74 3.49 3.84 22.15
N TYR A 75 2.44 3.04 22.39
CA TYR A 75 1.16 3.12 21.70
C TYR A 75 0.14 3.92 22.52
N PHE A 76 0.00 5.20 22.18
CA PHE A 76 -0.94 6.11 22.82
C PHE A 76 -1.85 6.76 21.78
N THR A 77 -3.06 6.22 21.63
CA THR A 77 -4.08 6.80 20.75
C THR A 77 -5.43 6.85 21.46
N SER A 78 -6.12 7.97 21.29
CA SER A 78 -7.49 8.16 21.80
C SER A 78 -8.57 7.68 20.82
N THR A 79 -8.18 7.29 19.60
CA THR A 79 -9.11 6.98 18.51
C THR A 79 -9.14 5.52 18.09
N HIS A 80 -8.33 4.65 18.72
CA HIS A 80 -8.38 3.21 18.47
C HIS A 80 -9.75 2.62 18.77
N ARG A 81 -10.31 1.90 17.79
CA ARG A 81 -11.58 1.18 17.94
C ARG A 81 -11.45 -0.22 17.44
N ARG A 82 -11.63 -1.19 18.34
CA ARG A 82 -11.78 -2.61 18.00
C ARG A 82 -13.14 -2.87 17.36
N PHE A 83 -13.23 -3.95 16.59
CA PHE A 83 -14.45 -4.32 15.89
C PHE A 83 -15.05 -5.61 16.41
N ALA A 84 -16.36 -5.56 16.68
CA ALA A 84 -17.15 -6.74 16.99
C ALA A 84 -17.02 -7.79 15.88
N CYS A 85 -16.93 -9.06 16.27
CA CYS A 85 -16.90 -10.17 15.33
C CYS A 85 -18.12 -10.15 14.39
N GLY A 86 -17.91 -10.53 13.13
CA GLY A 86 -18.95 -10.53 12.09
C GLY A 86 -19.34 -9.14 11.57
N SER A 87 -18.78 -8.05 12.11
CA SER A 87 -19.01 -6.71 11.57
C SER A 87 -18.51 -6.56 10.12
N ALA A 88 -19.07 -5.59 9.39
CA ALA A 88 -18.69 -5.33 7.99
C ALA A 88 -17.18 -5.09 7.82
N ARG A 89 -16.51 -4.46 8.80
CA ARG A 89 -15.06 -4.21 8.76
C ARG A 89 -14.25 -5.49 8.97
N CYS A 90 -14.69 -6.38 9.86
CA CYS A 90 -14.07 -7.69 10.04
C CYS A 90 -14.21 -8.56 8.78
N ASN A 91 -15.40 -8.54 8.16
CA ASN A 91 -15.64 -9.26 6.91
C ASN A 91 -14.81 -8.68 5.75
N LEU A 92 -14.66 -7.35 5.69
CA LEU A 92 -13.81 -6.67 4.70
C LEU A 92 -12.34 -7.09 4.84
N ALA A 93 -11.85 -7.22 6.08
CA ALA A 93 -10.50 -7.68 6.38
C ALA A 93 -10.31 -9.20 6.17
N GLY A 94 -11.39 -9.95 5.93
CA GLY A 94 -11.35 -11.40 5.80
C GLY A 94 -11.04 -12.10 7.12
N SER A 95 -11.41 -11.51 8.25
CA SER A 95 -11.18 -12.12 9.56
C SER A 95 -11.98 -13.40 9.72
N ARG A 96 -11.30 -14.45 10.15
CA ARG A 96 -11.90 -15.72 10.59
C ARG A 96 -11.67 -15.98 12.08
N ASN A 97 -10.92 -15.12 12.76
CA ASN A 97 -10.58 -15.26 14.17
C ASN A 97 -11.46 -14.31 14.99
N CYS A 98 -12.11 -14.84 16.03
CA CYS A 98 -12.86 -14.04 16.99
C CYS A 98 -12.28 -14.30 18.38
N ILE A 99 -11.72 -13.26 19.00
CA ILE A 99 -11.06 -13.32 20.31
C ILE A 99 -11.70 -12.25 21.18
N ASN A 100 -12.33 -12.62 22.30
CA ASN A 100 -13.00 -11.68 23.22
C ASN A 100 -13.97 -10.71 22.50
N ASN A 101 -14.74 -11.24 21.54
CA ASN A 101 -15.65 -10.48 20.68
C ASN A 101 -14.97 -9.43 19.77
N SER A 102 -13.64 -9.43 19.67
CA SER A 102 -12.85 -8.65 18.71
C SER A 102 -12.41 -9.55 17.55
N CYS A 103 -12.44 -9.04 16.33
CA CYS A 103 -11.96 -9.82 15.19
C CYS A 103 -10.44 -9.70 14.99
N GLY A 104 -9.79 -10.87 14.96
CA GLY A 104 -8.34 -10.98 14.79
C GLY A 104 -7.95 -11.18 13.33
N ILE A 105 -6.86 -10.56 12.91
CA ILE A 105 -6.27 -10.71 11.58
C ILE A 105 -4.82 -11.16 11.73
N ILE A 106 -4.37 -12.01 10.80
CA ILE A 106 -2.97 -12.43 10.77
C ILE A 106 -2.13 -11.23 10.34
N ALA A 107 -1.16 -10.88 11.18
CA ALA A 107 -0.07 -9.97 10.83
C ALA A 107 1.20 -10.80 10.67
N ASN A 108 1.98 -10.51 9.65
CA ASN A 108 3.19 -11.26 9.36
C ASN A 108 4.39 -10.32 9.22
N ASN A 109 5.47 -10.64 9.93
CA ASN A 109 6.77 -10.07 9.67
C ASN A 109 7.45 -10.89 8.55
N THR A 110 7.42 -10.38 7.32
CA THR A 110 8.02 -11.04 6.15
C THR A 110 9.55 -11.06 6.17
N VAL A 111 10.20 -10.25 7.01
CA VAL A 111 11.66 -10.26 7.19
C VAL A 111 12.10 -11.45 8.03
N THR A 112 11.42 -11.71 9.15
CA THR A 112 11.80 -12.77 10.10
C THR A 112 10.99 -14.04 9.98
N HIS A 113 9.98 -14.05 9.11
CA HIS A 113 9.09 -15.19 8.91
C HIS A 113 8.24 -15.56 10.14
N VAL A 114 7.96 -14.58 10.99
CA VAL A 114 7.11 -14.71 12.17
C VAL A 114 5.71 -14.17 11.84
N ALA A 115 4.69 -14.86 12.32
CA ALA A 115 3.30 -14.48 12.15
C ALA A 115 2.55 -14.58 13.49
N THR A 116 1.56 -13.72 13.66
CA THR A 116 0.67 -13.77 14.82
C THR A 116 -0.72 -13.26 14.48
N VAL A 117 -1.68 -13.51 15.36
CA VAL A 117 -3.01 -12.92 15.26
C VAL A 117 -3.02 -11.64 16.07
N GLY A 118 -3.28 -10.52 15.41
CA GLY A 118 -3.46 -9.22 16.04
C GLY A 118 -4.90 -8.74 15.97
N ASP A 119 -5.26 -7.79 16.83
CA ASP A 119 -6.60 -7.19 16.86
C ASP A 119 -6.79 -6.21 15.70
N LEU A 120 -7.87 -6.36 14.94
CA LEU A 120 -8.24 -5.38 13.93
C LEU A 120 -8.83 -4.14 14.60
N GLY A 121 -8.19 -2.99 14.35
CA GLY A 121 -8.67 -1.70 14.81
C GLY A 121 -8.83 -0.70 13.68
N SER A 122 -9.31 0.49 14.02
CA SER A 122 -9.23 1.64 13.12
C SER A 122 -8.56 2.85 13.76
N GLU A 123 -7.78 3.56 12.96
CA GLU A 123 -7.08 4.79 13.33
C GLU A 123 -7.36 5.91 12.33
N ILE A 124 -6.78 7.08 12.61
CA ILE A 124 -6.59 8.13 11.61
C ILE A 124 -5.17 8.01 11.06
N ILE A 125 -5.04 8.11 9.75
CA ILE A 125 -3.77 8.20 9.01
C ILE A 125 -3.80 9.46 8.16
N SER A 126 -2.66 10.14 8.06
CA SER A 126 -2.46 11.33 7.23
C SER A 126 -1.32 11.11 6.27
N ILE A 127 -1.53 11.44 5.00
CA ILE A 127 -0.58 11.22 3.91
C ILE A 127 -0.53 12.46 3.03
N GLU A 128 0.62 12.73 2.42
CA GLU A 128 0.76 13.83 1.48
C GLU A 128 -0.04 13.54 0.21
N SER A 129 -0.87 14.49 -0.19
CA SER A 129 -1.42 14.57 -1.54
C SER A 129 -0.37 15.13 -2.51
N THR A 130 -0.49 14.77 -3.78
CA THR A 130 0.43 15.24 -4.83
C THR A 130 -0.29 15.48 -6.14
N ASP A 131 0.22 16.42 -6.94
CA ASP A 131 -0.14 16.61 -8.35
C ASP A 131 0.67 15.70 -9.28
N GLY A 132 1.53 14.86 -8.71
CA GLY A 132 2.48 13.99 -9.40
C GLY A 132 3.89 14.57 -9.51
N LYS A 133 4.07 15.87 -9.23
CA LYS A 133 5.37 16.56 -9.26
C LYS A 133 5.80 17.06 -7.88
N TYR A 134 4.88 17.66 -7.14
CA TYR A 134 5.10 18.24 -5.83
C TYR A 134 4.14 17.66 -4.80
N ALA A 135 4.55 17.66 -3.52
CA ALA A 135 3.61 17.49 -2.43
C ALA A 135 2.74 18.75 -2.32
N ILE A 136 1.41 18.59 -2.24
CA ILE A 136 0.48 19.72 -2.14
C ILE A 136 0.11 19.97 -0.67
N GLY A 137 -0.09 18.91 0.10
CA GLY A 137 -0.48 19.00 1.51
C GLY A 137 -1.03 17.70 2.06
N TYR A 138 -1.15 17.60 3.37
CA TYR A 138 -1.64 16.40 4.04
C TYR A 138 -3.16 16.24 3.92
N VAL A 139 -3.58 15.03 3.61
CA VAL A 139 -4.98 14.58 3.64
C VAL A 139 -5.12 13.42 4.62
N SER A 140 -6.25 13.34 5.31
CA SER A 140 -6.47 12.31 6.33
C SER A 140 -7.56 11.33 5.93
N GLN A 141 -7.26 10.04 6.06
CA GLN A 141 -8.26 8.98 6.08
C GLN A 141 -8.69 8.71 7.51
N ARG A 142 -9.98 8.89 7.78
CA ARG A 142 -10.59 8.44 9.04
C ARG A 142 -10.94 6.96 8.94
N HIS A 143 -10.85 6.27 10.08
CA HIS A 143 -11.17 4.85 10.20
C HIS A 143 -10.30 3.93 9.31
N PHE A 144 -9.02 4.27 9.12
CA PHE A 144 -8.05 3.40 8.47
C PHE A 144 -7.87 2.13 9.28
N LEU A 145 -8.07 0.98 8.66
CA LEU A 145 -7.96 -0.33 9.30
C LEU A 145 -6.48 -0.71 9.45
N SER A 146 -6.09 -1.03 10.68
CA SER A 146 -4.75 -1.53 10.99
C SER A 146 -4.83 -2.66 12.02
N VAL A 147 -3.78 -3.46 12.10
CA VAL A 147 -3.71 -4.62 13.00
C VAL A 147 -2.79 -4.30 14.17
N CYS A 148 -3.32 -4.33 15.38
CA CYS A 148 -2.53 -4.19 16.61
C CYS A 148 -1.86 -5.51 16.97
N THR A 149 -0.55 -5.48 17.19
CA THR A 149 0.28 -6.67 17.38
C THR A 149 1.18 -6.56 18.60
N PRO A 150 1.61 -7.69 19.20
CA PRO A 150 2.61 -7.69 20.27
C PRO A 150 4.00 -7.24 19.80
N SER A 151 4.81 -6.70 20.71
CA SER A 151 6.13 -6.12 20.38
C SER A 151 7.12 -7.12 19.77
N TYR A 152 6.99 -8.42 20.05
CA TYR A 152 7.91 -9.40 19.46
C TYR A 152 7.80 -9.47 17.94
N LEU A 153 6.65 -9.08 17.35
CA LEU A 153 6.44 -9.18 15.91
C LEU A 153 7.32 -8.19 15.14
N VAL A 154 7.69 -7.04 15.71
CA VAL A 154 8.61 -6.08 15.08
C VAL A 154 10.08 -6.45 15.24
N GLY A 155 10.38 -7.57 15.93
CA GLY A 155 11.73 -8.12 16.02
C GLY A 155 12.36 -8.30 14.64
N GLY A 156 13.61 -7.86 14.50
CA GLY A 156 14.35 -7.93 13.23
C GLY A 156 14.09 -6.78 12.24
N LEU A 157 13.03 -5.98 12.41
CA LEU A 157 12.82 -4.77 11.61
C LEU A 157 13.81 -3.66 11.97
N THR A 158 14.02 -2.69 11.08
CA THR A 158 14.89 -1.52 11.31
C THR A 158 14.61 -0.86 12.65
N ASN A 159 15.67 -0.41 13.33
CA ASN A 159 15.54 0.16 14.67
C ASN A 159 14.58 1.36 14.65
N GLY A 160 13.66 1.41 15.62
CA GLY A 160 12.64 2.47 15.71
C GLY A 160 11.42 2.28 14.80
N VAL A 161 11.40 1.26 13.93
CA VAL A 161 10.19 0.86 13.20
C VAL A 161 9.18 0.28 14.18
N GLN A 162 7.93 0.70 14.04
CA GLN A 162 6.81 0.28 14.88
C GLN A 162 5.88 -0.71 14.18
N GLY A 163 6.17 -1.12 12.94
CA GLY A 163 5.32 -2.05 12.22
C GLY A 163 5.70 -2.24 10.75
N MET A 164 4.84 -2.91 10.00
CA MET A 164 4.98 -3.03 8.55
C MET A 164 3.74 -2.51 7.83
N ALA A 165 3.97 -1.82 6.72
CA ALA A 165 2.93 -1.31 5.84
C ALA A 165 2.82 -2.20 4.59
N GLY A 166 1.82 -3.08 4.58
CA GLY A 166 1.54 -3.97 3.47
C GLY A 166 0.90 -3.27 2.27
N LEU A 167 1.45 -3.50 1.07
CA LEU A 167 0.95 -3.01 -0.22
C LEU A 167 0.29 -4.10 -1.07
N GLY A 168 0.04 -5.28 -0.49
CA GLY A 168 -0.47 -6.45 -1.19
C GLY A 168 -1.88 -6.28 -1.78
N ARG A 169 -2.31 -7.31 -2.51
CA ARG A 169 -3.58 -7.33 -3.26
C ARG A 169 -4.79 -7.67 -2.39
N THR A 170 -4.95 -6.97 -1.28
CA THR A 170 -6.04 -7.18 -0.30
C THR A 170 -6.96 -5.97 -0.24
N ARG A 171 -8.11 -6.06 0.43
CA ARG A 171 -8.98 -4.90 0.64
C ARG A 171 -8.53 -3.99 1.79
N VAL A 172 -7.57 -4.44 2.59
CA VAL A 172 -7.09 -3.77 3.81
C VAL A 172 -5.60 -3.42 3.75
N SER A 173 -4.96 -3.54 2.59
CA SER A 173 -3.62 -3.02 2.35
C SER A 173 -3.64 -1.49 2.25
N LEU A 174 -2.49 -0.86 2.47
CA LEU A 174 -2.36 0.59 2.48
C LEU A 174 -2.89 1.23 1.18
N PRO A 175 -2.48 0.79 -0.04
CA PRO A 175 -3.00 1.37 -1.28
C PRO A 175 -4.50 1.14 -1.46
N ALA A 176 -5.02 -0.02 -1.07
CA ALA A 176 -6.43 -0.36 -1.26
C ALA A 176 -7.35 0.55 -0.43
N GLN A 177 -6.99 0.78 0.83
CA GLN A 177 -7.78 1.59 1.75
C GLN A 177 -7.77 3.07 1.35
N LEU A 178 -6.60 3.62 1.04
CA LEU A 178 -6.46 5.01 0.64
C LEU A 178 -7.15 5.28 -0.71
N SER A 179 -7.00 4.35 -1.66
CA SER A 179 -7.66 4.47 -2.96
C SER A 179 -9.17 4.49 -2.83
N ALA A 180 -9.72 3.59 -2.01
CA ALA A 180 -11.15 3.55 -1.75
C ALA A 180 -11.64 4.82 -1.04
N TYR A 181 -10.92 5.30 -0.03
CA TYR A 181 -11.33 6.46 0.76
C TYR A 181 -11.31 7.76 -0.04
N PHE A 182 -10.22 8.02 -0.77
CA PHE A 182 -10.06 9.24 -1.57
C PHE A 182 -10.66 9.14 -2.99
N SER A 183 -11.23 7.99 -3.35
CA SER A 183 -11.79 7.73 -4.68
C SER A 183 -10.75 7.90 -5.80
N ILE A 184 -9.51 7.49 -5.55
CA ILE A 184 -8.43 7.48 -6.55
C ILE A 184 -8.23 6.06 -7.10
N PRO A 185 -7.65 5.91 -8.31
CA PRO A 185 -7.36 4.61 -8.87
C PRO A 185 -6.53 3.74 -7.93
N ARG A 186 -6.92 2.47 -7.79
CA ARG A 186 -6.20 1.48 -6.97
C ARG A 186 -4.96 0.96 -7.69
N THR A 187 -4.02 1.86 -7.89
CA THR A 187 -2.71 1.64 -8.49
C THR A 187 -1.68 2.30 -7.59
N PHE A 188 -0.46 1.80 -7.60
CA PHE A 188 0.65 2.47 -6.95
C PHE A 188 1.91 2.24 -7.76
N ALA A 189 2.83 3.21 -7.68
CA ALA A 189 4.16 3.13 -8.25
C ALA A 189 5.17 3.37 -7.12
N PHE A 190 6.35 2.77 -7.23
CA PHE A 190 7.44 3.04 -6.30
C PHE A 190 8.74 3.26 -7.07
N CYS A 191 9.49 4.25 -6.62
CA CYS A 191 10.83 4.57 -7.10
C CYS A 191 11.75 4.57 -5.88
N LEU A 192 12.47 3.47 -5.67
CA LEU A 192 13.37 3.33 -4.52
C LEU A 192 14.72 3.96 -4.86
N SER A 193 15.29 4.69 -3.90
CA SER A 193 16.64 5.23 -4.00
C SER A 193 17.63 4.28 -3.34
N ASP A 194 18.75 4.02 -4.01
CA ASP A 194 19.94 3.37 -3.43
C ASP A 194 21.02 4.38 -3.05
N ALA A 195 20.81 5.66 -3.38
CA ALA A 195 21.77 6.71 -3.14
C ALA A 195 21.66 7.21 -1.69
N PRO A 196 22.75 7.21 -0.90
CA PRO A 196 22.74 7.72 0.46
C PRO A 196 22.25 9.17 0.51
N GLY A 197 21.35 9.47 1.46
CA GLY A 197 20.81 10.81 1.65
C GLY A 197 19.71 11.23 0.66
N TYR A 198 19.26 10.32 -0.21
CA TYR A 198 18.15 10.56 -1.13
C TYR A 198 16.95 9.66 -0.82
N ASP A 199 15.81 10.30 -0.59
CA ASP A 199 14.54 9.62 -0.45
C ASP A 199 14.06 9.12 -1.82
N GLY A 200 13.54 7.89 -1.85
CA GLY A 200 12.63 7.43 -2.88
C GLY A 200 11.18 7.83 -2.57
N ALA A 201 10.25 7.35 -3.38
CA ALA A 201 8.83 7.61 -3.20
C ALA A 201 7.96 6.40 -3.56
N ILE A 202 6.81 6.33 -2.90
CA ILE A 202 5.66 5.55 -3.31
C ILE A 202 4.55 6.52 -3.68
N PHE A 203 4.01 6.39 -4.88
CA PHE A 203 2.83 7.12 -5.35
C PHE A 203 1.62 6.19 -5.30
N ILE A 204 0.48 6.66 -4.83
CA ILE A 204 -0.80 5.95 -4.92
C ILE A 204 -1.71 6.74 -5.86
N GLY A 205 -2.22 6.06 -6.90
CA GLY A 205 -2.90 6.65 -8.04
C GLY A 205 -2.13 6.49 -9.37
N ASN A 206 -2.75 6.94 -10.45
CA ASN A 206 -2.26 6.74 -11.83
C ASN A 206 -1.16 7.71 -12.29
N GLY A 207 -0.63 8.54 -11.39
CA GLY A 207 0.35 9.57 -11.74
C GLY A 207 -0.29 10.88 -12.22
N PRO A 208 0.50 11.80 -12.82
CA PRO A 208 1.86 11.59 -13.32
C PRO A 208 2.91 11.33 -12.22
N TYR A 209 4.11 10.86 -12.60
CA TYR A 209 5.23 10.63 -11.67
C TYR A 209 6.43 11.45 -12.12
N VAL A 210 6.41 12.75 -11.80
CA VAL A 210 7.37 13.72 -12.31
C VAL A 210 8.54 13.86 -11.35
N PHE A 211 9.74 13.56 -11.86
CA PHE A 211 10.99 13.70 -11.14
C PHE A 211 11.82 14.86 -11.71
N SER A 212 12.67 15.47 -10.89
CA SER A 212 13.61 16.49 -11.39
C SER A 212 14.52 15.91 -12.48
N PRO A 213 14.75 16.59 -13.62
CA PRO A 213 14.35 17.96 -13.95
C PRO A 213 13.11 18.02 -14.88
N ASP A 214 11.95 17.52 -14.45
CA ASP A 214 10.68 17.45 -15.20
C ASP A 214 10.52 16.23 -16.12
N VAL A 215 10.96 15.07 -15.64
CA VAL A 215 10.76 13.79 -16.33
C VAL A 215 9.57 13.06 -15.72
N ASP A 216 8.49 12.94 -16.49
CA ASP A 216 7.34 12.10 -16.13
C ASP A 216 7.62 10.62 -16.42
N ALA A 217 7.96 9.88 -15.37
CA ALA A 217 8.27 8.46 -15.46
C ALA A 217 7.06 7.60 -15.89
N SER A 218 5.83 8.10 -15.75
CA SER A 218 4.63 7.36 -16.17
C SER A 218 4.60 7.10 -17.69
N THR A 219 5.24 7.99 -18.47
CA THR A 219 5.35 7.89 -19.94
C THR A 219 6.38 6.86 -20.41
N LEU A 220 7.22 6.35 -19.51
CA LEU A 220 8.34 5.46 -19.82
C LEU A 220 8.07 4.00 -19.41
N LEU A 221 6.87 3.72 -18.89
CA LEU A 221 6.52 2.42 -18.37
C LEU A 221 6.39 1.38 -19.49
N THR A 222 6.95 0.20 -19.24
CA THR A 222 6.71 -1.00 -20.04
C THR A 222 5.87 -1.97 -19.23
N TYR A 223 4.86 -2.56 -19.86
CA TYR A 223 3.87 -3.36 -19.16
C TYR A 223 4.05 -4.86 -19.41
N THR A 224 3.71 -5.64 -18.39
CA THR A 224 3.58 -7.09 -18.44
C THR A 224 2.34 -7.51 -17.65
N PRO A 225 1.66 -8.61 -18.00
CA PRO A 225 0.53 -9.09 -17.22
C PRO A 225 0.91 -9.36 -15.76
N LEU A 226 0.11 -8.81 -14.84
CA LEU A 226 0.16 -9.18 -13.42
C LEU A 226 -0.52 -10.54 -13.23
N LEU A 227 0.25 -11.53 -12.78
CA LEU A 227 -0.24 -12.88 -12.52
C LEU A 227 -0.72 -13.03 -11.08
N VAL A 228 -1.56 -14.05 -10.84
CA VAL A 228 -2.04 -14.45 -9.52
C VAL A 228 -1.51 -15.85 -9.24
N ASN A 229 -0.78 -16.04 -8.15
CA ASN A 229 -0.56 -17.38 -7.63
C ASN A 229 -1.84 -17.84 -6.92
N PRO A 230 -2.50 -18.94 -7.36
CA PRO A 230 -3.73 -19.42 -6.72
C PRO A 230 -3.51 -19.95 -5.30
N ILE A 231 -2.27 -20.13 -4.86
CA ILE A 231 -1.93 -20.56 -3.51
C ILE A 231 -1.19 -19.45 -2.77
N ARG A 232 -1.59 -19.19 -1.52
CA ARG A 232 -0.85 -18.36 -0.58
C ARG A 232 0.57 -18.87 -0.43
N THR A 233 1.52 -18.06 -0.88
CA THR A 233 2.96 -18.26 -0.73
C THR A 233 3.45 -17.92 0.68
N TYR A 234 2.63 -17.22 1.46
CA TYR A 234 2.99 -16.78 2.80
C TYR A 234 1.83 -16.83 3.78
N SER A 235 1.94 -17.70 4.78
CA SER A 235 1.15 -17.77 6.01
C SER A 235 1.62 -18.97 6.84
N ALA A 236 1.75 -18.82 8.17
CA ALA A 236 1.94 -19.95 9.09
C ALA A 236 0.70 -20.89 9.13
N TYR A 237 -0.43 -20.42 8.61
CA TYR A 237 -1.70 -21.13 8.56
C TYR A 237 -2.04 -21.49 7.11
N VAL A 238 -2.19 -22.80 6.84
CA VAL A 238 -2.56 -23.33 5.52
C VAL A 238 -3.98 -22.84 5.18
N GLN A 239 -4.09 -21.83 4.33
CA GLN A 239 -5.35 -21.45 3.70
C GLN A 239 -5.19 -21.50 2.18
N VAL A 240 -6.08 -22.24 1.54
CA VAL A 240 -6.18 -22.40 0.08
C VAL A 240 -6.88 -21.17 -0.50
N ASP A 241 -6.25 -20.01 -0.37
CA ASP A 241 -6.69 -18.80 -1.05
C ASP A 241 -5.54 -18.30 -1.96
N ALA A 242 -5.86 -17.41 -2.90
CA ALA A 242 -4.85 -16.80 -3.75
C ALA A 242 -3.84 -15.96 -2.95
N SER A 243 -2.59 -15.94 -3.42
CA SER A 243 -1.55 -15.06 -2.89
C SER A 243 -1.91 -13.58 -3.07
N TRP A 244 -1.50 -12.77 -2.10
CA TRP A 244 -1.63 -11.31 -2.16
C TRP A 244 -0.46 -10.63 -2.87
N GLU A 245 0.59 -11.39 -3.19
CA GLU A 245 1.82 -10.90 -3.80
C GLU A 245 1.64 -10.60 -5.30
N TYR A 246 2.68 -10.01 -5.87
CA TYR A 246 2.71 -9.57 -7.27
C TYR A 246 3.65 -10.47 -8.07
N PHE A 247 3.09 -11.22 -9.03
CA PHE A 247 3.84 -12.13 -9.88
C PHE A 247 3.86 -11.66 -11.33
N ILE A 248 4.95 -11.93 -12.04
CA ILE A 248 5.10 -11.66 -13.48
C ILE A 248 5.55 -12.92 -14.22
N GLY A 249 5.14 -13.06 -15.47
CA GLY A 249 5.43 -14.25 -16.29
C GLY A 249 6.81 -14.21 -16.96
N VAL A 250 7.89 -14.43 -16.20
CA VAL A 250 9.25 -14.52 -16.75
C VAL A 250 9.36 -15.77 -17.65
N LYS A 251 9.84 -15.59 -18.88
CA LYS A 251 10.00 -16.71 -19.84
C LYS A 251 11.44 -17.17 -20.02
N SER A 252 12.40 -16.26 -19.86
CA SER A 252 13.83 -16.53 -20.03
C SER A 252 14.64 -15.42 -19.38
N ILE A 253 15.87 -15.73 -18.98
CA ILE A 253 16.84 -14.74 -18.50
C ILE A 253 17.99 -14.70 -19.50
N LYS A 254 18.44 -13.49 -19.86
CA LYS A 254 19.56 -13.29 -20.78
C LYS A 254 20.63 -12.42 -20.12
N ILE A 255 21.89 -12.85 -20.21
CA ILE A 255 23.07 -12.08 -19.80
C ILE A 255 23.92 -11.85 -21.04
N ASN A 256 24.27 -10.60 -21.33
CA ASN A 256 25.01 -10.21 -22.55
C ASN A 256 24.39 -10.81 -23.82
N LYS A 257 23.05 -10.73 -23.92
CA LYS A 257 22.22 -11.30 -25.01
C LYS A 257 22.22 -12.83 -25.12
N LYS A 258 22.96 -13.55 -24.28
CA LYS A 258 22.99 -15.02 -24.22
C LYS A 258 21.97 -15.53 -23.20
N VAL A 259 21.17 -16.53 -23.59
CA VAL A 259 20.18 -17.15 -22.69
C VAL A 259 20.91 -17.93 -21.60
N VAL A 260 20.53 -17.71 -20.35
CA VAL A 260 21.01 -18.50 -19.20
C VAL A 260 20.30 -19.85 -19.19
N PRO A 261 21.02 -20.99 -19.17
CA PRO A 261 20.41 -22.31 -19.14
C PRO A 261 19.80 -22.57 -17.75
N ILE A 262 18.50 -22.31 -17.62
CA ILE A 262 17.70 -22.60 -16.43
C ILE A 262 16.60 -23.62 -16.77
N ASN A 263 16.12 -24.35 -15.76
CA ASN A 263 14.96 -25.21 -15.94
C ASN A 263 13.69 -24.37 -16.11
N THR A 264 13.26 -24.15 -17.36
CA THR A 264 12.11 -23.29 -17.69
C THR A 264 10.78 -23.83 -17.16
N ARG A 265 10.71 -25.11 -16.76
CA ARG A 265 9.53 -25.69 -16.10
C ARG A 265 9.27 -25.10 -14.71
N LEU A 266 10.25 -24.43 -14.11
CA LEU A 266 10.12 -23.76 -12.81
C LEU A 266 9.57 -22.32 -12.92
N LEU A 267 9.49 -21.77 -14.13
CA LEU A 267 9.05 -20.39 -14.37
C LEU A 267 7.52 -20.17 -14.34
N PRO A 268 6.68 -21.06 -14.91
CA PRO A 268 5.24 -20.84 -14.87
C PRO A 268 4.66 -21.14 -13.48
N ILE A 269 3.68 -20.33 -13.06
CA ILE A 269 2.84 -20.64 -11.90
C ILE A 269 1.90 -21.79 -12.27
N ASN A 270 2.00 -22.92 -11.58
CA ASN A 270 1.06 -24.02 -11.77
C ASN A 270 -0.28 -23.68 -11.09
N GLY A 271 -1.38 -23.79 -11.84
CA GLY A 271 -2.74 -23.48 -11.39
C GLY A 271 -3.29 -24.40 -10.29
N THR A 272 -2.70 -25.59 -10.12
CA THR A 272 -3.19 -26.64 -9.18
C THR A 272 -2.42 -26.65 -7.86
N ASP A 273 -1.09 -26.55 -7.91
CA ASP A 273 -0.21 -26.68 -6.75
C ASP A 273 0.51 -25.39 -6.36
N GLY A 274 0.21 -24.29 -7.07
CA GLY A 274 0.72 -22.93 -6.79
C GLY A 274 2.19 -22.90 -6.42
N TYR A 275 3.02 -23.66 -7.14
CA TYR A 275 4.45 -23.91 -6.87
C TYR A 275 4.83 -23.75 -5.38
N ARG A 276 4.69 -24.83 -4.60
CA ARG A 276 5.18 -24.89 -3.22
C ARG A 276 6.72 -24.74 -3.25
N GLU A 277 7.22 -23.51 -3.15
CA GLU A 277 8.66 -23.24 -3.17
C GLU A 277 9.36 -24.12 -2.12
N PRO A 278 10.40 -24.89 -2.49
CA PRO A 278 11.37 -25.33 -1.51
C PRO A 278 12.00 -24.06 -0.91
N ARG A 279 12.07 -23.98 0.42
CA ARG A 279 12.63 -22.85 1.19
C ARG A 279 14.04 -22.39 0.76
N SER A 280 14.69 -23.11 -0.16
CA SER A 280 16.06 -22.92 -0.64
C SER A 280 16.18 -22.27 -2.04
N ALA A 281 15.08 -21.93 -2.72
CA ALA A 281 15.13 -21.41 -4.10
C ALA A 281 14.67 -19.95 -4.24
N ARG A 282 14.98 -19.08 -3.28
CA ARG A 282 14.90 -17.64 -3.52
C ARG A 282 16.09 -17.21 -4.35
N VAL A 283 15.91 -17.15 -5.66
CA VAL A 283 16.86 -16.40 -6.50
C VAL A 283 16.49 -14.93 -6.35
N LEU A 284 17.20 -14.23 -5.45
CA LEU A 284 17.21 -12.78 -5.39
C LEU A 284 17.81 -12.26 -6.70
N PHE A 285 16.96 -11.93 -7.65
CA PHE A 285 17.35 -11.07 -8.75
C PHE A 285 17.27 -9.64 -8.25
N ASN A 286 18.42 -8.98 -8.08
CA ASN A 286 18.46 -7.52 -8.14
C ASN A 286 18.14 -7.13 -9.58
N VAL A 287 16.85 -7.02 -9.88
CA VAL A 287 16.39 -6.45 -11.16
C VAL A 287 16.43 -4.95 -11.00
N SER A 288 17.60 -4.36 -11.30
CA SER A 288 17.66 -2.92 -11.57
C SER A 288 16.99 -2.67 -12.91
N PHE A 289 15.74 -2.18 -12.88
CA PHE A 289 15.16 -1.53 -14.04
C PHE A 289 15.90 -0.20 -14.25
N SER A 290 17.01 -0.24 -14.98
CA SER A 290 17.58 0.98 -15.53
C SER A 290 16.72 1.38 -16.73
N ALA A 291 15.62 2.08 -16.45
CA ALA A 291 15.10 3.00 -17.45
C ALA A 291 16.24 3.99 -17.71
N LYS A 292 16.60 4.20 -18.98
CA LYS A 292 17.64 5.16 -19.39
C LYS A 292 17.06 6.57 -19.17
N LEU A 293 16.92 6.94 -17.91
CA LEU A 293 16.39 8.21 -17.44
C LEU A 293 17.58 9.17 -17.30
N ALA A 294 17.73 10.02 -18.31
CA ALA A 294 18.71 11.11 -18.39
C ALA A 294 20.20 10.68 -18.42
N PRO A 295 21.09 11.51 -19.01
CA PRO A 295 22.54 11.27 -19.02
C PRO A 295 23.10 11.15 -17.58
N PRO A 296 24.25 10.48 -17.40
CA PRO A 296 24.84 10.10 -16.10
C PRO A 296 25.16 11.25 -15.12
N ASN A 297 24.84 12.50 -15.46
CA ASN A 297 25.11 13.70 -14.67
C ASN A 297 23.85 14.39 -14.12
N LYS A 298 22.66 13.76 -14.20
CA LYS A 298 21.44 14.29 -13.57
C LYS A 298 20.81 13.25 -12.64
N GLU A 299 20.95 13.46 -11.34
CA GLU A 299 20.25 12.69 -10.30
C GLU A 299 18.76 13.05 -10.30
N LEU A 300 17.89 12.03 -10.35
CA LEU A 300 16.46 12.20 -10.16
C LEU A 300 16.18 12.44 -8.68
N LYS A 301 15.63 13.60 -8.36
CA LYS A 301 15.20 13.94 -7.00
C LYS A 301 13.69 14.16 -7.01
N LEU A 302 13.04 13.72 -5.94
CA LEU A 302 11.70 14.18 -5.61
C LEU A 302 11.76 15.69 -5.39
N LEU A 303 10.83 16.41 -6.02
CA LEU A 303 10.65 17.81 -5.77
C LEU A 303 9.77 17.92 -4.52
N LYS A 304 10.37 18.41 -3.42
CA LYS A 304 9.66 18.71 -2.17
C LYS A 304 8.98 20.05 -2.29
#